data_AF-A0A6B3UIB9-F1
#
_entry.id   AF-A0A6B3UIB9-F1
#
_cell.length_a   1.000
_cell.length_b   1.000
_cell.length_c   1.000
_cell.angle_alpha   90.00
_cell.angle_beta   90.00
_cell.angle_gamma   90.00
#
_symmetry.space_group_name_H-M   'P 1'
#
loop_
_entity.id
_entity.type
_entity.pdbx_description
1 polymer ?
#
loop_
_entity_poly.entity_id
_entity_poly.type
_entity_poly.pdbx_seq_one_letter_code
_entity_poly.pdbx_strand_id
1 'polypeptide(L)'
;MSGLILALSLAAAAPAARAPDLAKLQVFATLEVRDAFDPTVTRLKMGTFDEDAAGTPTYWFVREQRDRKKRLIRRDVADSGACPGALAPLQAMEQLHLPSPDVPGFGRDADVTVMDGADYRLTGTVRHSDGQDGEFMIQSNVFTPLATWSDDMLRALEGCWRRA
;
A
#
# COMPACT_ATOMS: atom_id res chain seq x y z
N MET A 1 -26.54 -46.71 26.56
CA MET A 1 -25.14 -46.24 26.58
C MET A 1 -24.91 -45.41 25.33
N SER A 2 -25.06 -44.10 25.41
CA SER A 2 -24.65 -43.18 24.32
C SER A 2 -24.17 -41.89 24.97
N GLY A 3 -22.86 -41.76 25.06
CA GLY A 3 -22.19 -40.55 25.54
C GLY A 3 -22.02 -39.57 24.39
N LEU A 4 -22.54 -38.35 24.55
CA LEU A 4 -22.34 -37.24 23.64
C LEU A 4 -21.13 -36.45 24.15
N ILE A 5 -20.01 -36.48 23.44
CA ILE A 5 -18.83 -35.66 23.75
C ILE A 5 -19.01 -34.31 23.05
N LEU A 6 -19.29 -33.25 23.81
CA LEU A 6 -19.21 -31.87 23.34
C LEU A 6 -17.73 -31.50 23.19
N ALA A 7 -17.26 -31.30 21.96
CA ALA A 7 -15.98 -30.65 21.70
C ALA A 7 -16.16 -29.14 21.85
N LEU A 8 -15.66 -28.56 22.96
CA LEU A 8 -15.48 -27.12 23.06
C LEU A 8 -14.32 -26.70 22.16
N SER A 9 -14.64 -26.03 21.04
CA SER A 9 -13.65 -25.32 20.25
C SER A 9 -13.24 -24.05 21.01
N LEU A 10 -12.03 -24.04 21.59
CA LEU A 10 -11.40 -22.79 22.02
C LEU A 10 -11.06 -21.98 20.78
N ALA A 11 -11.83 -20.93 20.50
CA ALA A 11 -11.40 -19.87 19.60
C ALA A 11 -10.25 -19.12 20.30
N ALA A 12 -9.03 -19.30 19.81
CA ALA A 12 -7.90 -18.48 20.23
C ALA A 12 -8.20 -17.03 19.86
N ALA A 13 -8.43 -16.18 20.86
CA ALA A 13 -8.55 -14.74 20.65
C ALA A 13 -7.21 -14.24 20.09
N ALA A 14 -7.21 -13.79 18.84
CA ALA A 14 -6.05 -13.16 18.23
C ALA A 14 -5.60 -12.00 19.14
N PRO A 15 -4.31 -11.91 19.50
CA PRO A 15 -3.82 -10.82 20.32
C PRO A 15 -4.14 -9.50 19.63
N ALA A 16 -4.67 -8.54 20.40
CA ALA A 16 -4.96 -7.20 19.89
C ALA A 16 -3.64 -6.58 19.40
N ALA A 17 -3.44 -6.57 18.09
CA ALA A 17 -2.24 -6.00 17.48
C ALA A 17 -2.08 -4.55 17.93
N ARG A 18 -0.91 -4.22 18.49
CA ARG A 18 -0.57 -2.92 19.06
C ARG A 18 -0.73 -1.85 17.98
N ALA A 19 -1.58 -0.84 18.20
CA ALA A 19 -1.66 0.29 17.28
C ALA A 19 -0.33 1.07 17.37
N PRO A 20 0.41 1.24 16.27
CA PRO A 20 1.70 1.91 16.32
C PRO A 20 1.58 3.41 16.67
N ASP A 21 2.63 3.94 17.29
CA ASP A 21 2.88 5.38 17.36
C ASP A 21 3.26 5.88 15.96
N LEU A 22 2.25 6.25 15.17
CA LEU A 22 2.38 6.65 13.77
C LEU A 22 3.38 7.80 13.55
N ALA A 23 3.68 8.59 14.58
CA ALA A 23 4.62 9.71 14.51
C ALA A 23 6.09 9.27 14.44
N LYS A 24 6.38 8.01 14.80
CA LYS A 24 7.75 7.45 14.85
C LYS A 24 8.02 6.41 13.78
N LEU A 25 7.04 6.12 12.93
CA LEU A 25 7.18 5.08 11.93
C LEU A 25 7.98 5.56 10.72
N GLN A 26 9.00 4.81 10.34
CA GLN A 26 9.76 5.05 9.12
C GLN A 26 8.97 4.58 7.90
N VAL A 27 8.64 5.51 7.02
CA VAL A 27 7.89 5.26 5.79
C VAL A 27 8.88 4.95 4.67
N PHE A 28 8.82 3.77 4.05
CA PHE A 28 9.63 3.48 2.86
C PHE A 28 8.89 3.78 1.55
N ALA A 29 7.55 3.76 1.57
CA ALA A 29 6.75 4.07 0.39
C ALA A 29 5.41 4.71 0.73
N THR A 30 4.92 5.55 -0.18
CA THR A 30 3.59 6.16 -0.15
C THR A 30 2.95 6.06 -1.52
N LEU A 31 1.78 5.42 -1.57
CA LEU A 31 0.88 5.44 -2.72
C LEU A 31 -0.18 6.52 -2.50
N GLU A 32 -0.44 7.33 -3.51
CA GLU A 32 -1.53 8.28 -3.60
C GLU A 32 -2.42 7.94 -4.79
N VAL A 33 -3.73 7.84 -4.55
CA VAL A 33 -4.75 7.59 -5.58
C VAL A 33 -5.72 8.76 -5.57
N ARG A 34 -5.92 9.36 -6.75
CA ARG A 34 -6.86 10.46 -6.99
C ARG A 34 -7.81 10.04 -8.10
N ASP A 35 -9.05 9.72 -7.74
CA ASP A 35 -10.08 9.51 -8.74
C ASP A 35 -10.52 10.87 -9.34
N ALA A 36 -10.75 10.94 -10.65
CA ALA A 36 -11.17 12.17 -11.32
C ALA A 36 -12.55 12.66 -10.85
N PHE A 37 -13.41 11.74 -10.41
CA PHE A 37 -14.79 11.98 -10.03
C PHE A 37 -15.01 11.98 -8.51
N ASP A 38 -14.11 11.39 -7.72
CA ASP A 38 -14.13 11.49 -6.26
C ASP A 38 -13.32 12.72 -5.76
N PRO A 39 -13.90 13.64 -4.97
CA PRO A 39 -13.15 14.71 -4.33
C PRO A 39 -12.14 14.23 -3.27
N THR A 40 -12.08 12.94 -2.97
CA THR A 40 -11.24 12.31 -1.95
C THR A 40 -9.95 11.78 -2.54
N VAL A 41 -8.83 12.11 -1.89
CA VAL A 41 -7.52 11.53 -2.16
C VAL A 41 -7.26 10.43 -1.16
N THR A 42 -6.99 9.22 -1.64
CA THR A 42 -6.53 8.11 -0.81
C THR A 42 -5.01 8.11 -0.78
N ARG A 43 -4.42 8.15 0.42
CA ARG A 43 -2.99 7.97 0.64
C ARG A 43 -2.75 6.71 1.46
N LEU A 44 -2.02 5.77 0.90
CA LEU A 44 -1.54 4.58 1.58
C LEU A 44 -0.05 4.75 1.88
N LYS A 45 0.29 4.90 3.16
CA LYS A 45 1.68 4.89 3.64
C LYS A 45 2.04 3.47 4.05
N MET A 46 3.26 3.07 3.72
CA MET A 46 3.82 1.75 4.00
C MET A 46 5.17 1.90 4.68
N GLY A 47 5.40 1.07 5.69
CA GLY A 47 6.68 1.00 6.37
C GLY A 47 6.88 -0.33 7.07
N THR A 48 8.02 -0.45 7.74
CA THR A 48 8.34 -1.61 8.56
C THR A 48 8.23 -1.25 10.04
N PHE A 49 7.80 -2.21 10.85
CA PHE A 49 8.10 -2.23 12.28
C PHE A 49 9.55 -2.73 12.47
N ASP A 50 10.08 -2.61 13.69
CA ASP A 50 11.26 -3.39 14.08
C ASP A 50 11.02 -4.88 13.81
N GLU A 51 12.08 -5.62 13.49
CA GLU A 51 12.01 -7.06 13.21
C GLU A 51 11.28 -7.82 14.33
N ASP A 52 10.47 -8.81 13.96
CA ASP A 52 9.89 -9.69 14.97
C ASP A 52 10.98 -10.55 15.65
N ALA A 53 10.60 -11.33 16.67
CA ALA A 53 11.55 -12.20 17.37
C ALA A 53 12.22 -13.25 16.46
N ALA A 54 11.70 -13.46 15.24
CA ALA A 54 12.23 -14.37 14.24
C ALA A 54 13.06 -13.67 13.15
N GLY A 55 13.29 -12.35 13.25
CA GLY A 55 14.04 -11.57 12.26
C GLY A 55 13.25 -11.30 10.97
N THR A 56 11.93 -11.56 10.95
CA THR A 56 11.10 -11.25 9.79
C THR A 56 10.55 -9.84 9.93
N PRO A 57 10.72 -8.97 8.91
CA PRO A 57 10.15 -7.63 8.96
C PRO A 57 8.62 -7.73 8.98
N THR A 58 8.00 -7.14 9.99
CA THR A 58 6.55 -6.91 9.99
C THR A 58 6.29 -5.55 9.33
N TYR A 59 5.34 -5.50 8.41
CA TYR A 59 4.95 -4.26 7.73
C TYR A 59 3.72 -3.63 8.37
N TRP A 60 3.67 -2.30 8.37
CA TRP A 60 2.49 -1.52 8.72
C TRP A 60 1.96 -0.74 7.51
N PHE A 61 0.66 -0.47 7.57
CA PHE A 61 -0.08 0.25 6.54
C PHE A 61 -0.95 1.33 7.18
N VAL A 62 -0.87 2.56 6.68
CA VAL A 62 -1.76 3.64 7.11
C VAL A 62 -2.50 4.18 5.89
N ARG A 63 -3.83 4.06 5.89
CA ARG A 63 -4.69 4.71 4.91
C ARG A 63 -5.19 6.03 5.44
N GLU A 64 -4.92 7.11 4.73
CA GLU A 64 -5.50 8.43 4.97
C GLU A 64 -6.39 8.81 3.78
N GLN A 65 -7.66 9.13 4.04
CA GLN A 65 -8.55 9.74 3.07
C GLN A 65 -8.63 11.24 3.35
N ARG A 66 -8.37 12.06 2.34
CA ARG A 66 -8.32 13.52 2.48
C ARG A 66 -9.23 14.19 1.46
N ASP A 67 -9.90 15.27 1.85
CA ASP A 67 -10.71 16.07 0.93
C ASP A 67 -9.84 16.96 0.01
N ARG A 68 -10.49 17.69 -0.91
CA ARG A 68 -9.82 18.67 -1.80
C ARG A 68 -9.05 19.76 -1.06
N LYS A 69 -9.43 20.09 0.18
CA LYS A 69 -8.74 21.05 1.05
C LYS A 69 -7.62 20.40 1.87
N LYS A 70 -7.25 19.15 1.55
CA LYS A 70 -6.25 18.32 2.22
C LYS A 70 -6.62 17.98 3.68
N ARG A 71 -7.86 18.19 4.10
CA ARG A 71 -8.32 17.84 5.45
C ARG A 71 -8.48 16.33 5.55
N LEU A 72 -7.99 15.76 6.64
CA LEU A 72 -8.15 14.34 6.92
C LEU A 72 -9.63 14.05 7.23
N ILE A 73 -10.25 13.21 6.41
CA ILE A 73 -11.62 12.73 6.60
C ILE A 73 -11.60 11.42 7.40
N ARG A 74 -10.66 10.53 7.06
CA ARG A 74 -10.57 9.20 7.65
C ARG A 74 -9.12 8.75 7.73
N ARG A 75 -8.80 8.06 8.83
CA ARG A 75 -7.55 7.32 9.00
C ARG A 75 -7.87 5.89 9.42
N ASP A 76 -7.25 4.94 8.74
CA ASP A 76 -7.27 3.54 9.13
C ASP A 76 -5.84 2.99 9.17
N VAL A 77 -5.62 1.97 9.99
CA VAL A 77 -4.35 1.28 10.14
C VAL A 77 -4.53 -0.22 9.93
N ALA A 78 -3.51 -0.87 9.37
CA ALA A 78 -3.40 -2.31 9.24
C ALA A 78 -1.94 -2.73 9.40
N ASP A 79 -1.70 -4.02 9.61
CA ASP A 79 -0.37 -4.61 9.71
C ASP A 79 -0.36 -5.98 9.02
N SER A 80 0.82 -6.39 8.57
CA SER A 80 1.00 -7.68 7.85
C SER A 80 0.79 -8.92 8.73
N GLY A 81 0.83 -8.79 10.06
CA GLY A 81 0.51 -9.89 10.97
C GLY A 81 -0.97 -10.21 10.98
N ALA A 82 -1.82 -9.18 11.03
CA ALA A 82 -3.28 -9.30 10.91
C ALA A 82 -3.75 -9.41 9.44
N CYS A 83 -2.92 -9.02 8.47
CA CYS A 83 -3.24 -8.98 7.05
C CYS A 83 -2.14 -9.61 6.18
N PRO A 84 -1.94 -10.94 6.26
CA PRO A 84 -0.86 -11.61 5.53
C PRO A 84 -1.03 -11.54 4.01
N GLY A 85 -2.26 -11.38 3.51
CA GLY A 85 -2.55 -11.20 2.09
C GLY A 85 -1.89 -9.97 1.46
N ALA A 86 -1.53 -8.97 2.27
CA ALA A 86 -0.85 -7.75 1.79
C ALA A 86 0.63 -7.99 1.42
N LEU A 87 1.24 -9.11 1.83
CA LEU A 87 2.66 -9.37 1.57
C LEU A 87 2.95 -9.61 0.07
N ALA A 88 2.09 -10.33 -0.63
CA ALA A 88 2.26 -10.63 -2.05
C ALA A 88 2.26 -9.36 -2.94
N PRO A 89 1.25 -8.46 -2.88
CA PRO A 89 1.30 -7.22 -3.64
C PRO A 89 2.43 -6.30 -3.16
N LEU A 90 2.77 -6.31 -1.87
CA LEU A 90 3.92 -5.52 -1.39
C LEU A 90 5.24 -5.97 -2.03
N GLN A 91 5.50 -7.28 -2.13
CA GLN A 91 6.66 -7.82 -2.83
C GLN A 91 6.63 -7.51 -4.33
N ALA A 92 5.44 -7.53 -4.95
CA ALA A 92 5.28 -7.17 -6.35
C ALA A 92 5.64 -5.71 -6.66
N MET A 93 5.77 -4.84 -5.65
CA MET A 93 6.25 -3.47 -5.81
C MET A 93 7.66 -3.42 -6.42
N GLU A 94 8.54 -4.40 -6.12
CA GLU A 94 9.89 -4.48 -6.69
C GLU A 94 9.90 -4.75 -8.21
N GLN A 95 8.77 -5.23 -8.74
CA GLN A 95 8.61 -5.54 -10.17
C GLN A 95 8.01 -4.37 -10.96
N LEU A 96 7.70 -3.25 -10.30
CA LEU A 96 7.22 -2.05 -10.97
C LEU A 96 8.35 -1.42 -11.78
N HIS A 97 8.20 -1.47 -13.11
CA HIS A 97 9.12 -0.79 -14.01
C HIS A 97 8.92 0.73 -13.94
N LEU A 98 10.04 1.47 -13.88
CA LEU A 98 10.01 2.91 -14.08
C LEU A 98 9.56 3.24 -15.52
N PRO A 99 8.76 4.29 -15.71
CA PRO A 99 8.38 4.74 -17.04
C PRO A 99 9.64 5.11 -17.84
N SER A 100 9.68 4.69 -19.11
CA SER A 100 10.76 5.09 -20.02
C SER A 100 10.57 6.56 -20.42
N PRO A 101 11.65 7.36 -20.47
CA PRO A 101 11.58 8.70 -21.03
C PRO A 101 11.08 8.67 -22.47
N ASP A 102 10.07 9.49 -22.78
CA ASP A 102 9.66 9.74 -24.16
C ASP A 102 10.38 10.99 -24.66
N VAL A 103 11.31 10.80 -25.59
CA VAL A 103 12.11 11.89 -26.16
C VAL A 103 11.49 12.29 -27.50
N PRO A 104 10.95 13.52 -27.63
CA PRO A 104 10.32 13.97 -28.87
C PRO A 104 11.22 13.77 -30.09
N GLY A 105 10.69 13.16 -31.15
CA GLY A 105 11.43 12.86 -32.39
C GLY A 105 12.32 11.62 -32.35
N PHE A 106 12.42 10.94 -31.19
CA PHE A 106 13.15 9.69 -31.01
C PHE A 106 12.27 8.55 -30.45
N GLY A 107 11.02 8.88 -30.07
CA GLY A 107 10.04 7.98 -29.46
C GLY A 107 8.99 7.41 -30.42
N ARG A 108 8.11 6.58 -29.89
CA ARG A 108 6.94 6.01 -30.60
C ARG A 108 5.87 7.09 -30.71
N ASP A 109 5.11 7.13 -31.82
CA ASP A 109 3.92 7.97 -31.93
C ASP A 109 2.97 7.64 -30.76
N ALA A 110 2.94 8.51 -29.74
CA ALA A 110 2.11 8.35 -28.57
C ALA A 110 0.73 8.93 -28.87
N ASP A 111 -0.10 8.12 -29.52
CA ASP A 111 -1.54 8.36 -29.50
C ASP A 111 -2.12 7.81 -28.19
N VAL A 112 -3.21 8.43 -27.73
CA VAL A 112 -3.94 8.16 -26.47
C VAL A 112 -3.44 8.92 -25.22
N THR A 113 -3.92 10.16 -25.10
CA THR A 113 -4.13 10.80 -23.80
C THR A 113 -5.41 10.23 -23.17
N VAL A 114 -5.29 9.33 -22.19
CA VAL A 114 -6.43 8.92 -21.33
C VAL A 114 -6.52 9.95 -20.21
N MET A 115 -7.52 10.83 -20.27
CA MET A 115 -7.67 12.00 -19.38
C MET A 115 -8.84 11.86 -18.39
N ASP A 116 -9.44 10.68 -18.34
CA ASP A 116 -10.76 10.39 -17.79
C ASP A 116 -10.75 9.34 -16.65
N GLY A 117 -9.56 8.96 -16.17
CA GLY A 117 -9.36 7.98 -15.12
C GLY A 117 -8.75 8.51 -13.81
N ALA A 118 -8.38 7.61 -12.91
CA ALA A 118 -7.67 7.90 -11.67
C ALA A 118 -6.16 8.17 -11.92
N ASP A 119 -5.60 9.14 -11.20
CA ASP A 119 -4.16 9.41 -11.10
C ASP A 119 -3.57 8.62 -9.93
N TYR A 120 -2.52 7.85 -10.22
CA TYR A 120 -1.79 7.04 -9.26
C TYR A 120 -0.38 7.59 -9.13
N ARG A 121 0.07 7.87 -7.91
CA ARG A 121 1.43 8.32 -7.62
C ARG A 121 2.03 7.47 -6.52
N LEU A 122 3.11 6.76 -6.82
CA LEU A 122 3.92 6.02 -5.87
C LEU A 122 5.24 6.75 -5.66
N THR A 123 5.57 7.07 -4.41
CA THR A 123 6.87 7.60 -4.00
C THR A 123 7.51 6.68 -2.98
N GLY A 124 8.84 6.56 -2.99
CA GLY A 124 9.53 5.80 -1.96
C GLY A 124 11.04 5.97 -2.02
N THR A 125 11.73 5.18 -1.21
CA THR A 125 13.20 5.13 -1.17
C THR A 125 13.74 4.07 -2.13
N VAL A 126 14.79 4.40 -2.87
CA VAL A 126 15.62 3.44 -3.60
C VAL A 126 16.99 3.35 -2.97
N ARG A 127 17.66 2.21 -3.17
CA ARG A 127 19.06 2.04 -2.84
C ARG A 127 19.84 1.76 -4.11
N HIS A 128 20.82 2.61 -4.39
CA HIS A 128 21.70 2.48 -5.53
C HIS A 128 22.76 1.40 -5.28
N SER A 129 23.34 0.86 -6.37
CA SER A 129 24.37 -0.18 -6.30
C SER A 129 25.65 0.26 -5.59
N ASP A 130 25.91 1.56 -5.57
CA ASP A 130 27.03 2.20 -4.86
C ASP A 130 26.75 2.42 -3.37
N GLY A 131 25.58 1.97 -2.88
CA GLY A 131 25.18 2.06 -1.48
C GLY A 131 24.55 3.40 -1.08
N GLN A 132 24.34 4.31 -2.03
CA GLN A 132 23.63 5.56 -1.76
C GLN A 132 22.12 5.34 -1.73
N ASP A 133 21.45 6.03 -0.82
CA ASP A 133 19.99 6.10 -0.79
C ASP A 133 19.50 7.23 -1.71
N GLY A 134 18.40 6.98 -2.40
CA GLY A 134 17.72 7.95 -3.25
C GLY A 134 16.21 7.89 -3.06
N GLU A 135 15.50 8.75 -3.77
CA GLU A 135 14.04 8.73 -3.82
C GLU A 135 13.58 8.42 -5.24
N PHE A 136 12.45 7.73 -5.36
CA PHE A 136 11.77 7.53 -6.63
C PHE A 136 10.35 8.07 -6.58
N MET A 137 9.84 8.45 -7.76
CA MET A 137 8.44 8.74 -7.98
C MET A 137 8.01 8.12 -9.30
N ILE A 138 6.96 7.30 -9.25
CA ILE A 138 6.24 6.82 -10.43
C ILE A 138 4.87 7.47 -10.39
N GLN A 139 4.45 8.07 -11.49
CA GLN A 139 3.10 8.58 -11.66
C GLN A 139 2.51 8.05 -12.96
N SER A 140 1.26 7.62 -12.91
CA SER A 140 0.55 7.06 -14.06
C SER A 140 -0.97 7.23 -13.93
N ASN A 141 -1.69 6.88 -15.00
CA ASN A 141 -3.15 6.85 -15.01
C ASN A 141 -3.67 5.40 -14.97
N VAL A 142 -4.96 5.21 -15.26
CA VAL A 142 -5.59 3.88 -15.39
C VAL A 142 -4.92 3.02 -16.47
N PHE A 143 -5.14 1.71 -16.41
CA PHE A 143 -4.60 0.72 -17.34
C PHE A 143 -3.06 0.66 -17.40
N THR A 144 -2.40 1.04 -16.32
CA THR A 144 -0.95 0.95 -16.17
C THR A 144 -0.56 -0.09 -15.12
N PRO A 145 0.68 -0.64 -15.15
CA PRO A 145 1.15 -1.56 -14.13
C PRO A 145 1.03 -1.00 -12.70
N LEU A 146 1.28 0.30 -12.52
CA LEU A 146 1.12 0.97 -11.23
C LEU A 146 -0.36 1.00 -10.78
N ALA A 147 -1.31 1.22 -11.70
CA ALA A 147 -2.73 1.17 -11.37
C ALA A 147 -3.14 -0.23 -10.90
N THR A 148 -2.77 -1.28 -11.64
CA THR A 148 -3.06 -2.67 -11.27
C THR A 148 -2.48 -3.02 -9.91
N TRP A 149 -1.21 -2.71 -9.68
CA TRP A 149 -0.56 -2.95 -8.39
C TRP A 149 -1.24 -2.19 -7.25
N SER A 150 -1.62 -0.93 -7.48
CA SER A 150 -2.30 -0.10 -6.49
C SER A 150 -3.63 -0.70 -6.07
N ASP A 151 -4.42 -1.15 -7.05
CA ASP A 151 -5.73 -1.77 -6.81
C ASP A 151 -5.57 -3.11 -6.06
N ASP A 152 -4.60 -3.93 -6.44
CA ASP A 152 -4.31 -5.20 -5.76
C ASP A 152 -3.84 -4.98 -4.32
N MET A 153 -2.99 -3.97 -4.09
CA MET A 153 -2.53 -3.61 -2.75
C MET A 153 -3.68 -3.13 -1.87
N LEU A 154 -4.54 -2.24 -2.38
CA LEU A 154 -5.70 -1.73 -1.65
C LEU A 154 -6.70 -2.85 -1.35
N ARG A 155 -6.98 -3.72 -2.33
CA ARG A 155 -7.86 -4.88 -2.19
C ARG A 155 -7.33 -5.89 -1.18
N ALA A 156 -6.03 -6.18 -1.19
CA ALA A 156 -5.42 -7.10 -0.24
C ALA A 156 -5.52 -6.61 1.22
N LEU A 157 -5.64 -5.31 1.42
CA LEU A 157 -5.84 -4.68 2.72
C LEU A 157 -7.33 -4.49 3.09
N GLU A 158 -8.27 -4.77 2.18
CA GLU A 158 -9.70 -4.72 2.49
C GLU A 158 -10.06 -5.71 3.60
N GLY A 159 -10.94 -5.29 4.50
CA GLY A 159 -11.31 -6.08 5.67
C GLY A 159 -10.29 -6.08 6.83
N CYS A 160 -9.03 -5.70 6.59
CA CYS A 160 -8.00 -5.63 7.64
C CYS A 160 -7.95 -4.27 8.37
N TRP A 161 -8.64 -3.27 7.85
CA TRP A 161 -8.58 -1.90 8.35
C TRP A 161 -9.18 -1.75 9.75
N ARG A 162 -8.39 -1.14 10.63
CA ARG A 162 -8.83 -0.70 11.97
C ARG A 162 -8.86 0.81 12.01
N ARG A 163 -9.93 1.39 12.56
CA ARG A 163 -10.03 2.85 12.70
C ARG A 163 -9.02 3.35 13.73
N ALA A 164 -8.29 4.40 13.39
CA ALA A 164 -7.29 5.05 14.24
C ALA A 164 -7.67 6.51 14.55
#